data_AF-A0A1W9RRE9-F1
#
_entry.id   AF-A0A1W9RRE9-F1
#
_cell.length_a   1.000
_cell.length_b   1.000
_cell.length_c   1.000
_cell.angle_alpha   90.00
_cell.angle_beta   90.00
_cell.angle_gamma   90.00
#
_symmetry.space_group_name_H-M   'P 1'
#
loop_
_entity.id
_entity.type
_entity.pdbx_description
1 polymer ?
#
loop_
_entity_poly.entity_id
_entity_poly.type
_entity_poly.pdbx_seq_one_letter_code
_entity_poly.pdbx_strand_id
1 'polypeptide(L)' 'MQFPTDDEISGFYLDDGTKIDPNLLTKPSLCVSCQLNDSTDPEDEVLCTLTRIDQRNEEEFRCDAYKPKQFD' A
#
# COMPACT_ATOMS: atom_id res chain seq x y z
N MET A 1 6.10 -31.69 0.33
CA MET A 1 5.24 -30.62 0.85
C MET A 1 6.13 -29.80 1.77
N GLN A 2 6.66 -28.69 1.26
CA GLN A 2 7.51 -27.79 2.05
C GLN A 2 6.55 -26.94 2.88
N PHE A 3 6.61 -27.04 4.19
CA PHE A 3 5.88 -26.11 5.06
C PHE A 3 6.60 -24.76 4.98
N PRO A 4 5.88 -23.64 4.74
CA PRO A 4 6.52 -22.34 4.73
C PRO A 4 7.12 -22.04 6.10
N THR A 5 8.31 -21.47 6.15
CA THR A 5 8.89 -20.99 7.42
C THR A 5 8.10 -19.77 7.91
N ASP A 6 8.11 -19.47 9.21
CA ASP A 6 7.33 -18.33 9.77
C ASP A 6 7.63 -16.98 9.08
N ASP A 7 8.83 -16.81 8.51
CA ASP A 7 9.22 -15.65 7.69
C ASP A 7 8.42 -15.50 6.37
N GLU A 8 7.76 -16.57 5.90
CA GLU A 8 6.92 -16.56 4.68
C GLU A 8 5.47 -16.13 4.95
N ILE A 9 5.03 -16.09 6.22
CA ILE A 9 3.63 -15.80 6.57
C ILE A 9 3.32 -14.28 6.55
N SER A 10 4.35 -13.42 6.53
CA SER A 10 4.17 -11.95 6.46
C SER A 10 4.51 -11.37 5.09
N GLY A 11 3.65 -10.46 4.59
CA GLY A 11 3.86 -9.75 3.33
C GLY A 11 2.56 -9.40 2.60
N PHE A 12 2.71 -8.70 1.46
CA PHE A 12 1.62 -8.41 0.55
C PHE A 12 1.60 -9.46 -0.57
N TYR A 13 0.42 -10.01 -0.84
CA TYR A 13 0.23 -11.05 -1.83
C TYR A 13 -0.98 -10.71 -2.70
N LEU A 14 -0.90 -11.11 -3.96
CA LEU A 14 -2.06 -11.13 -4.84
C LEU A 14 -2.93 -12.36 -4.58
N ASP A 15 -4.15 -12.33 -5.12
CA ASP A 15 -5.09 -13.45 -5.04
C ASP A 15 -4.56 -14.75 -5.67
N ASP A 16 -3.59 -14.66 -6.58
CA ASP A 16 -2.92 -15.82 -7.19
C ASP A 16 -1.73 -16.36 -6.37
N GLY A 17 -1.44 -15.74 -5.21
CA GLY A 17 -0.33 -16.09 -4.32
C GLY A 17 1.00 -15.43 -4.67
N THR A 18 1.07 -14.60 -5.71
CA THR A 18 2.30 -13.86 -6.06
C THR A 18 2.62 -12.84 -4.97
N LYS A 19 3.83 -12.92 -4.41
CA LYS A 19 4.34 -11.95 -3.43
C LYS A 19 4.68 -10.63 -4.11
N ILE A 20 4.28 -9.52 -3.47
CA ILE A 20 4.56 -8.15 -3.91
C ILE A 20 5.54 -7.50 -2.94
N ASP A 21 6.60 -6.90 -3.49
CA ASP A 21 7.43 -5.95 -2.75
C ASP A 21 6.79 -4.56 -2.83
N PRO A 22 6.24 -4.05 -1.71
CA PRO A 22 5.56 -2.76 -1.71
C PRO A 22 6.51 -1.57 -1.97
N ASN A 23 7.83 -1.75 -1.82
CA ASN A 23 8.82 -0.72 -2.11
C ASN A 23 9.00 -0.45 -3.61
N LEU A 24 8.58 -1.40 -4.46
CA LEU A 24 8.60 -1.26 -5.91
C LEU A 24 7.35 -0.56 -6.46
N LEU A 25 6.34 -0.32 -5.60
CA LEU A 25 5.12 0.38 -5.98
C LEU A 25 5.33 1.89 -5.88
N THR A 26 5.25 2.56 -7.02
CA THR A 26 5.32 4.03 -7.06
C THR A 26 4.17 4.62 -6.23
N LYS A 27 4.47 5.58 -5.35
CA LYS A 27 3.43 6.33 -4.64
C LYS A 27 2.76 7.31 -5.61
N PRO A 28 1.43 7.21 -5.85
CA PRO A 28 0.71 8.20 -6.65
C PRO A 28 0.85 9.60 -6.04
N SER A 29 0.78 10.64 -6.88
CA SER A 29 0.86 12.05 -6.42
C SER A 29 -0.19 12.38 -5.36
N LEU A 30 -1.40 11.81 -5.49
CA LEU A 30 -2.47 11.92 -4.50
C LEU A 30 -2.01 11.43 -3.12
N CYS A 31 -1.34 10.26 -3.05
CA CYS A 31 -0.77 9.75 -1.81
C CYS A 31 0.30 10.68 -1.24
N VAL A 32 1.25 11.16 -2.06
CA VAL A 32 2.35 12.04 -1.58
C VAL A 32 1.81 13.33 -0.93
N SER A 33 0.71 13.86 -1.47
CA SER A 33 0.04 15.06 -0.94
C SER A 33 -0.91 14.79 0.24
N CYS A 34 -1.06 13.54 0.67
CA CYS A 34 -1.97 13.15 1.74
C CYS A 34 -1.31 13.31 3.12
N GLN A 35 -2.07 13.73 4.13
CA GLN A 35 -1.64 13.78 5.54
C GLN A 35 -1.17 12.42 6.04
N LEU A 36 -1.84 11.34 5.61
CA LEU A 36 -1.51 9.97 6.04
C LEU A 36 -0.20 9.44 5.46
N ASN A 37 0.38 10.10 4.45
CA ASN A 37 1.67 9.68 3.89
C ASN A 37 2.82 9.72 4.91
N ASP A 38 2.70 10.61 5.90
CA ASP A 38 3.71 10.80 6.95
C ASP A 38 3.20 10.23 8.30
N SER A 39 2.13 9.42 8.27
CA SER A 39 1.56 8.79 9.48
C SER A 39 2.58 7.83 10.09
N THR A 40 2.65 7.81 11.42
CA THR A 40 3.44 6.83 12.18
C THR A 40 2.62 5.61 12.59
N ASP A 41 1.32 5.58 12.26
CA ASP A 41 0.47 4.43 12.51
C ASP A 41 0.78 3.32 11.48
N PRO A 42 1.26 2.14 11.93
CA PRO A 42 1.55 1.04 11.01
C PRO A 42 0.31 0.52 10.29
N GLU A 43 -0.90 0.67 10.85
CA GLU A 43 -2.14 0.25 10.19
C GLU A 43 -2.42 1.12 8.94
N ASP A 44 -2.14 2.42 9.01
CA ASP A 44 -2.28 3.34 7.87
C ASP A 44 -1.37 2.94 6.70
N GLU A 45 -0.11 2.57 6.96
CA GLU A 45 0.83 2.17 5.90
C GLU A 45 0.39 0.85 5.24
N VAL A 46 -0.17 -0.10 6.02
CA VAL A 46 -0.73 -1.34 5.47
C VAL A 46 -1.91 -1.03 4.56
N LEU A 47 -2.88 -0.23 5.01
CA LEU A 47 -4.07 0.11 4.23
C LEU A 47 -3.73 0.93 2.97
N CYS A 48 -2.84 1.91 3.08
CA CYS A 48 -2.35 2.68 1.94
C CYS A 48 -1.62 1.81 0.92
N THR A 49 -0.87 0.81 1.38
CA THR A 49 -0.18 -0.14 0.51
C THR A 49 -1.15 -1.07 -0.20
N LEU A 50 -2.14 -1.62 0.50
CA LEU A 50 -3.19 -2.46 -0.10
C LEU A 50 -3.95 -1.69 -1.18
N THR A 51 -4.33 -0.44 -0.90
CA THR A 51 -5.03 0.42 -1.87
C THR A 51 -4.19 0.67 -3.13
N ARG A 52 -2.88 0.88 -2.98
CA ARG A 52 -1.95 1.03 -4.13
C ARG A 52 -1.82 -0.27 -4.93
N ILE A 53 -1.80 -1.43 -4.26
CA ILE A 53 -1.70 -2.73 -4.94
C ILE A 53 -2.95 -3.01 -5.75
N ASP A 54 -4.13 -2.80 -5.15
CA ASP A 54 -5.44 -3.03 -5.76
C ASP A 54 -5.58 -2.25 -7.08
N GLN A 55 -5.17 -0.97 -7.07
CA GLN A 55 -5.34 -0.07 -8.20
C GLN A 55 -4.11 0.05 -9.12
N ARG A 56 -3.07 -0.77 -8.94
CA ARG A 56 -1.78 -0.60 -9.67
C ARG A 56 -1.89 -0.72 -11.19
N ASN A 57 -2.95 -1.36 -11.69
CA ASN A 57 -3.21 -1.60 -13.11
C ASN A 57 -4.38 -0.75 -13.63
N GLU A 58 -4.95 0.11 -12.79
CA GLU A 58 -6.06 0.99 -13.16
C GLU A 58 -5.53 2.23 -13.89
N GLU A 59 -6.35 2.80 -14.78
CA GLU A 59 -5.98 4.02 -15.52
C GLU A 59 -5.89 5.24 -14.59
N GLU A 60 -6.70 5.28 -13.54
CA GLU A 60 -6.77 6.36 -12.57
C GLU A 60 -6.70 5.84 -11.13
N PHE A 61 -5.89 6.47 -10.29
CA PHE A 61 -5.84 6.19 -8.86
C PHE A 61 -6.85 7.03 -8.08
N ARG A 62 -7.66 6.40 -7.24
CA ARG A 62 -8.68 7.03 -6.38
C ARG A 62 -8.51 6.58 -4.93
N CYS A 63 -8.65 7.51 -3.99
CA CYS A 63 -8.55 7.19 -2.56
C CYS A 63 -9.56 8.02 -1.75
N ASP A 64 -10.61 7.38 -1.27
CA ASP A 64 -11.69 8.03 -0.51
C ASP A 64 -11.25 8.45 0.91
N ALA A 65 -10.14 7.89 1.40
CA ALA A 65 -9.52 8.28 2.66
C ALA A 65 -8.55 9.47 2.52
N TYR A 66 -8.43 10.07 1.34
CA TYR A 66 -7.52 11.19 1.09
C TYR A 66 -7.82 12.40 1.98
N LYS A 67 -6.77 12.92 2.62
CA LYS A 67 -6.79 14.17 3.37
C LYS A 67 -5.62 15.03 2.91
N PRO A 68 -5.82 16.21 2.31
CA PRO A 68 -4.70 17.03 1.84
C PRO A 68 -3.84 17.48 3.01
N LYS A 69 -2.51 17.45 2.85
CA LYS A 69 -1.58 18.06 3.82
C LYS A 69 -1.98 19.52 4.05
N GLN A 70 -2.18 19.89 5.32
CA GLN A 70 -2.35 21.29 5.68
C GLN A 70 -0.97 21.92 5.74
N PHE A 71 -0.79 23.00 5.00
CA PHE A 71 0.38 23.87 5.10
C PHE A 71 -0.11 25.12 5.82
N ASP A 72 0.30 25.29 7.08
CA ASP A 72 0.10 26.53 7.83
C ASP A 72 1.09 27.62 7.39
#